data_AF-A0A292YRJ0-F1
#
_entry.id   AF-A0A292YRJ0-F1
#
_cell.length_a   1.000
_cell.length_b   1.000
_cell.length_c   1.000
_cell.angle_alpha   90.00
_cell.angle_beta   90.00
_cell.angle_gamma   90.00
#
_symmetry.space_group_name_H-M   'P 1'
#
loop_
_entity.id
_entity.type
_entity.pdbx_description
1 polymer ?
#
loop_
_entity_poly.entity_id
_entity_poly.type
_entity_poly.pdbx_seq_one_letter_code
_entity_poly.pdbx_strand_id
1 'polypeptide(L)'
;MLSTLRRQTATGLRLLIVLTVVCGIVYPLAVWGVSRLPGLSLSAEGSAEGSSVIGVDPVAADPAADPFFHTRPAASAAGVLGPADTTTSGGSNEAGDSTDLLDAVAQRRAAVAAREGVAPAAVPTDAVTASASGLDPDISPAYAALQAARVARVTGLPDAQVRALVDRATDGRTIGFLGEPTVDVTELNLAVQQAAGR
;
A
#
# COMPACT_ATOMS: atom_id res chain seq x y z
N MET A 1 -58.53 3.44 -6.31
CA MET A 1 -57.19 4.09 -6.29
C MET A 1 -56.51 4.01 -4.92
N LEU A 2 -57.04 4.60 -3.84
CA LEU A 2 -56.39 4.61 -2.52
C LEU A 2 -56.06 3.22 -1.93
N SER A 3 -56.94 2.22 -2.11
CA SER A 3 -56.74 0.87 -1.58
C SER A 3 -55.65 0.09 -2.32
N THR A 4 -55.48 0.34 -3.62
CA THR A 4 -54.39 -0.25 -4.43
C THR A 4 -53.06 0.39 -4.05
N LEU A 5 -53.03 1.71 -3.91
CA LEU A 5 -51.85 2.46 -3.47
C LEU A 5 -51.37 1.97 -2.10
N ARG A 6 -52.28 1.86 -1.11
CA ARG A 6 -51.96 1.36 0.24
C ARG A 6 -51.35 -0.04 0.24
N ARG A 7 -51.87 -0.94 -0.60
CA ARG A 7 -51.37 -2.32 -0.71
C ARG A 7 -49.99 -2.39 -1.37
N GLN A 8 -49.76 -1.60 -2.41
CA GLN A 8 -48.47 -1.51 -3.08
C GLN A 8 -47.40 -0.92 -2.16
N THR A 9 -47.70 0.19 -1.47
CA THR A 9 -46.77 0.80 -0.50
C THR A 9 -46.45 -0.14 0.65
N ALA A 10 -47.44 -0.85 1.21
CA ALA A 10 -47.20 -1.83 2.28
C ALA A 10 -46.35 -3.03 1.81
N THR A 11 -46.52 -3.46 0.56
CA THR A 11 -45.71 -4.55 -0.02
C THR A 11 -44.27 -4.08 -0.26
N GLY A 12 -44.10 -2.88 -0.80
CA GLY A 12 -42.77 -2.26 -0.99
C GLY A 12 -42.04 -2.06 0.33
N LEU A 13 -42.73 -1.57 1.38
CA LEU A 13 -42.15 -1.40 2.70
C LEU A 13 -41.69 -2.73 3.32
N ARG A 14 -42.48 -3.80 3.17
CA ARG A 14 -42.07 -5.14 3.65
C ARG A 14 -40.85 -5.65 2.93
N LEU A 15 -40.80 -5.52 1.60
CA LEU A 15 -39.62 -5.92 0.82
C LEU A 15 -38.38 -5.10 1.20
N LEU A 16 -38.54 -3.78 1.40
CA LEU A 16 -37.46 -2.92 1.88
C LEU A 16 -36.93 -3.41 3.23
N ILE A 17 -37.81 -3.65 4.22
CA ILE A 17 -37.40 -4.13 5.55
C ILE A 17 -36.70 -5.48 5.45
N VAL A 18 -37.25 -6.43 4.68
CA VAL A 18 -36.63 -7.75 4.48
C VAL A 18 -35.25 -7.62 3.85
N LEU A 19 -35.10 -6.84 2.78
CA LEU A 19 -33.81 -6.64 2.13
C LEU A 19 -32.81 -5.88 3.02
N THR A 20 -33.27 -4.92 3.82
CA THR A 20 -32.40 -4.23 4.80
C THR A 20 -31.88 -5.21 5.86
N VAL A 21 -32.73 -6.09 6.39
CA VAL A 21 -32.30 -7.11 7.36
C VAL A 21 -31.36 -8.12 6.69
N VAL A 22 -31.68 -8.58 5.48
CA VAL A 22 -30.86 -9.57 4.78
C VAL A 22 -29.49 -8.98 4.40
N CYS A 23 -29.46 -7.84 3.72
CA CYS A 23 -28.21 -7.25 3.21
C CYS A 23 -27.43 -6.47 4.29
N GLY A 24 -28.11 -5.92 5.30
CA GLY A 24 -27.49 -5.11 6.36
C GLY A 24 -27.14 -5.88 7.62
N ILE A 25 -27.76 -7.04 7.88
CA ILE A 25 -27.52 -7.83 9.10
C ILE A 25 -27.09 -9.25 8.76
N VAL A 26 -27.95 -10.01 8.06
CA VAL A 26 -27.70 -11.45 7.84
C VAL A 26 -26.44 -11.66 7.00
N TYR A 27 -26.29 -10.92 5.90
CA TYR A 27 -25.14 -11.06 5.00
C TYR A 27 -23.82 -10.62 5.65
N PRO A 28 -23.68 -9.44 6.27
CA PRO A 28 -22.44 -9.05 6.95
C PRO A 28 -22.05 -10.02 8.08
N LEU A 29 -23.02 -10.50 8.88
CA LEU A 29 -22.74 -11.48 9.93
C LEU A 29 -22.32 -12.84 9.38
N ALA A 30 -22.88 -13.27 8.25
CA ALA A 30 -22.47 -14.49 7.57
C ALA A 30 -21.02 -14.38 7.05
N VAL A 31 -20.68 -13.27 6.38
CA VAL A 31 -19.31 -13.01 5.90
C VAL A 31 -18.33 -12.95 7.07
N TRP A 32 -18.68 -12.23 8.14
CA TRP A 32 -17.89 -12.20 9.36
C TRP A 32 -17.73 -13.59 10.00
N GLY A 33 -18.79 -14.40 10.03
CA GLY A 33 -18.72 -15.77 10.54
C GLY A 33 -17.77 -16.65 9.72
N VAL A 34 -17.78 -16.52 8.40
CA VAL A 34 -16.86 -17.24 7.50
C VAL A 34 -15.41 -16.79 7.70
N SER A 35 -15.16 -15.49 7.93
CA SER A 35 -13.80 -15.00 8.16
C SER A 35 -13.18 -15.52 9.47
N ARG A 36 -13.98 -16.05 10.40
CA ARG A 36 -13.50 -16.69 11.65
C ARG A 36 -13.10 -18.16 11.49
N LEU A 37 -13.25 -18.74 10.30
CA LEU A 37 -12.78 -20.09 10.05
C LEU A 37 -11.24 -20.15 10.12
N PRO A 38 -10.66 -21.23 10.70
CA PRO A 38 -9.22 -21.37 10.83
C PRO A 38 -8.54 -21.33 9.46
N GLY A 39 -7.52 -20.48 9.33
CA GLY A 39 -6.82 -20.22 8.06
C GLY A 39 -7.32 -18.98 7.30
N LEU A 40 -8.48 -18.41 7.65
CA LEU A 40 -9.00 -17.16 7.05
C LEU A 40 -8.96 -15.96 8.01
N SER A 41 -8.68 -16.17 9.29
CA SER A 41 -8.71 -15.13 10.33
C SER A 41 -7.59 -14.10 10.21
N LEU A 42 -6.44 -14.47 9.63
CA LEU A 42 -5.26 -13.58 9.54
C LEU A 42 -5.47 -12.39 8.59
N SER A 43 -6.24 -12.56 7.51
CA SER A 43 -6.55 -11.46 6.59
C SER A 43 -7.66 -10.53 7.10
N ALA A 44 -8.37 -10.91 8.16
CA ALA A 44 -9.59 -10.23 8.60
C ALA A 44 -9.37 -9.21 9.73
N GLU A 45 -8.26 -9.30 10.47
CA GLU A 45 -8.05 -8.52 11.69
C GLU A 45 -7.01 -7.40 11.55
N GLY A 46 -6.24 -7.38 10.45
CA GLY A 46 -5.09 -6.48 10.30
C GLY A 46 -3.99 -6.82 11.30
N SER A 47 -2.74 -6.90 10.84
CA SER A 47 -1.61 -7.20 11.72
C SER A 47 -1.21 -5.99 12.56
N ALA A 48 -0.91 -6.22 13.85
CA ALA A 48 -0.41 -5.20 14.77
C ALA A 48 0.99 -4.66 14.37
N GLU A 49 1.69 -5.40 13.51
CA GLU A 49 3.03 -5.10 12.99
C GLU A 49 2.99 -4.23 11.70
N GLY A 50 1.79 -3.79 11.30
CA GLY A 50 1.52 -3.12 10.02
C GLY A 50 0.72 -4.03 9.11
N SER A 51 -0.24 -3.47 8.37
CA SER A 51 -1.08 -4.25 7.45
C SER A 51 -0.39 -4.38 6.11
N SER A 52 -0.21 -5.60 5.59
CA SER A 52 0.22 -5.82 4.19
C SER A 52 -0.77 -5.24 3.17
N VAL A 53 -2.00 -4.90 3.59
CA VAL A 53 -3.02 -4.29 2.74
C VAL A 53 -2.93 -2.75 2.75
N ILE A 54 -2.28 -2.15 3.75
CA ILE A 54 -2.16 -0.69 3.89
C ILE A 54 -0.68 -0.33 3.96
N GLY A 55 -0.13 0.08 2.81
CA GLY A 55 1.23 0.59 2.72
C GLY A 55 1.37 1.92 3.45
N VAL A 56 1.98 1.90 4.63
CA VAL A 56 2.39 3.11 5.36
C VAL A 56 3.89 3.23 5.25
N ASP A 57 4.35 4.31 4.63
CA ASP A 57 5.78 4.59 4.53
C ASP A 57 6.39 4.73 5.94
N PRO A 58 7.38 3.90 6.31
CA PRO A 58 7.99 3.98 7.63
C PRO A 58 8.76 5.30 7.80
N VAL A 59 8.69 5.85 9.01
CA VAL A 59 9.48 7.03 9.38
C VAL A 59 10.63 6.59 10.26
N ALA A 60 11.84 6.67 9.75
CA ALA A 60 13.04 6.41 10.53
C ALA A 60 13.23 7.46 11.65
N ALA A 61 13.64 7.00 12.82
CA ALA A 61 13.94 7.89 13.95
C ALA A 61 15.15 8.81 13.66
N ASP A 62 16.13 8.31 12.90
CA ASP A 62 17.25 9.09 12.37
C ASP A 62 17.28 8.95 10.84
N PRO A 63 17.00 10.03 10.08
CA PRO A 63 17.05 10.00 8.62
C PRO A 63 18.43 9.64 8.04
N ALA A 64 19.52 9.87 8.78
CA ALA A 64 20.86 9.51 8.32
C ALA A 64 21.16 8.02 8.47
N ALA A 65 20.43 7.34 9.35
CA ALA A 65 20.55 5.91 9.64
C ALA A 65 19.23 5.18 9.37
N ASP A 66 18.64 5.45 8.20
CA ASP A 66 17.35 4.87 7.80
C ASP A 66 17.50 3.39 7.36
N PRO A 67 16.97 2.43 8.13
CA PRO A 67 17.09 1.01 7.83
C PRO A 67 15.98 0.49 6.91
N PHE A 68 15.00 1.32 6.55
CA PHE A 68 13.77 0.83 5.93
C PHE A 68 13.80 0.95 4.40
N PHE A 69 13.02 0.09 3.76
CA PHE A 69 12.51 0.31 2.42
C PHE A 69 11.30 1.24 2.49
N HIS A 70 11.21 2.16 1.54
CA HIS A 70 10.12 3.13 1.42
C HIS A 70 9.17 2.77 0.30
N THR A 71 7.89 3.08 0.53
CA THR A 71 6.82 2.90 -0.45
C THR A 71 6.87 4.00 -1.52
N ARG A 72 5.90 3.93 -2.44
CA ARG A 72 5.61 5.02 -3.37
C ARG A 72 5.13 6.26 -2.61
N PRO A 73 5.32 7.46 -3.17
CA PRO A 73 4.74 8.68 -2.59
C PRO A 73 3.21 8.58 -2.48
N ALA A 74 2.65 9.19 -1.45
CA ALA A 74 1.20 9.37 -1.32
C ALA A 74 0.80 10.82 -1.63
N ALA A 75 -0.38 11.00 -2.23
CA ALA A 75 -0.92 12.34 -2.45
C ALA A 75 -1.35 13.02 -1.15
N SER A 76 -1.74 12.23 -0.15
CA SER A 76 -2.08 12.69 1.20
C SER A 76 -0.85 12.94 2.09
N ALA A 77 0.36 12.75 1.56
CA ALA A 77 1.58 12.95 2.33
C ALA A 77 1.76 14.42 2.73
N ALA A 78 2.16 14.64 3.99
CA ALA A 78 2.51 15.97 4.47
C ALA A 78 3.80 16.51 3.83
N GLY A 79 4.68 15.61 3.37
CA GLY A 79 5.93 15.91 2.68
C GLY A 79 5.96 15.41 1.24
N VAL A 80 7.09 15.65 0.58
CA VAL A 80 7.30 15.30 -0.84
C VAL A 80 7.22 13.78 -1.08
N LEU A 81 7.68 12.96 -0.13
CA LEU A 81 7.73 11.50 -0.23
C LEU A 81 6.76 10.77 0.71
N GLY A 82 6.47 11.32 1.89
CA GLY A 82 5.68 10.63 2.91
C GLY A 82 5.80 11.26 4.30
N PRO A 83 5.27 10.59 5.34
CA PRO A 83 4.38 9.43 5.24
C PRO A 83 2.96 9.83 4.80
N ALA A 84 2.16 8.85 4.37
CA ALA A 84 0.76 9.02 3.99
C ALA A 84 -0.15 9.25 5.21
N ASP A 85 -1.24 10.01 5.04
CA ASP A 85 -2.32 10.06 6.02
C ASP A 85 -3.25 8.85 5.86
N THR A 86 -3.20 7.94 6.84
CA THR A 86 -3.97 6.69 6.87
C THR A 86 -5.46 6.88 7.13
N THR A 87 -5.90 8.08 7.51
CA THR A 87 -7.33 8.40 7.61
C THR A 87 -7.95 8.72 6.26
N THR A 88 -7.13 8.82 5.21
CA THR A 88 -7.54 9.15 3.85
C THR A 88 -7.10 8.07 2.87
N SER A 89 -7.94 7.83 1.85
CA SER A 89 -7.59 7.00 0.69
C SER A 89 -7.89 7.80 -0.56
N GLY A 90 -6.88 8.07 -1.37
CA GLY A 90 -7.03 8.84 -2.61
C GLY A 90 -5.69 9.21 -3.25
N GLY A 91 -5.73 9.41 -4.57
CA GLY A 91 -4.60 9.86 -5.38
C GLY A 91 -4.61 11.37 -5.61
N SER A 92 -3.58 11.87 -6.32
CA SER A 92 -3.44 13.31 -6.59
C SER A 92 -4.45 13.84 -7.61
N ASN A 93 -4.98 12.98 -8.49
CA ASN A 93 -5.92 13.34 -9.58
C ASN A 93 -5.43 14.47 -10.51
N GLU A 94 -4.14 14.75 -10.52
CA GLU A 94 -3.50 15.75 -11.38
C GLU A 94 -3.40 15.26 -12.83
N ALA A 95 -3.57 16.19 -13.77
CA ALA A 95 -3.36 15.92 -15.18
C ALA A 95 -1.87 15.78 -15.53
N GLY A 96 -1.54 15.04 -16.60
CA GLY A 96 -0.16 14.80 -17.01
C GLY A 96 0.62 16.05 -17.44
N ASP A 97 -0.08 17.13 -17.75
CA ASP A 97 0.46 18.45 -18.10
C ASP A 97 0.38 19.47 -16.95
N SER A 98 -0.06 19.05 -15.77
CA SER A 98 -0.10 19.88 -14.56
C SER A 98 1.32 20.28 -14.14
N THR A 99 1.55 21.58 -13.95
CA THR A 99 2.82 22.11 -13.46
C THR A 99 3.13 21.59 -12.05
N ASP A 100 2.10 21.46 -11.21
CA ASP A 100 2.24 21.00 -9.83
C ASP A 100 2.68 19.53 -9.78
N LEU A 101 2.17 18.70 -10.69
CA LEU A 101 2.60 17.32 -10.83
C LEU A 101 4.07 17.23 -11.28
N LEU A 102 4.45 18.02 -12.29
CA LEU A 102 5.81 18.02 -12.83
C LEU A 102 6.82 18.48 -11.78
N ASP A 103 6.48 19.53 -11.01
CA ASP A 103 7.30 20.04 -9.91
C ASP A 103 7.42 19.02 -8.78
N ALA A 104 6.32 18.37 -8.38
CA ALA A 104 6.34 17.31 -7.38
C ALA A 104 7.22 16.13 -7.82
N VAL A 105 7.12 15.70 -9.09
CA VAL A 105 7.96 14.63 -9.64
C VAL A 105 9.44 15.02 -9.62
N ALA A 106 9.78 16.27 -9.98
CA ALA A 106 11.15 16.76 -9.95
C ALA A 106 11.71 16.79 -8.52
N GLN A 107 10.92 17.28 -7.55
CA GLN A 107 11.30 17.31 -6.14
C GLN A 107 11.48 15.90 -5.57
N ARG A 108 10.54 14.99 -5.84
CA ARG A 108 10.64 13.57 -5.43
C ARG A 108 11.87 12.91 -6.00
N ARG A 109 12.14 13.12 -7.29
CA ARG A 109 13.32 12.57 -7.96
C ARG A 109 14.61 13.05 -7.30
N ALA A 110 14.71 14.34 -6.99
CA ALA A 110 15.87 14.89 -6.31
C ALA A 110 16.02 14.33 -4.88
N ALA A 111 14.92 14.23 -4.14
CA ALA A 111 14.91 13.68 -2.78
C ALA A 111 15.33 12.21 -2.75
N VAL A 112 14.76 11.36 -3.62
CA VAL A 112 15.15 9.95 -3.73
C VAL A 112 16.61 9.83 -4.20
N ALA A 113 17.01 10.55 -5.24
CA ALA A 113 18.40 10.51 -5.72
C ALA A 113 19.41 10.85 -4.61
N ALA A 114 19.12 11.89 -3.80
CA ALA A 114 19.95 12.27 -2.67
C ALA A 114 19.96 11.22 -1.55
N ARG A 115 18.79 10.68 -1.19
CA ARG A 115 18.65 9.67 -0.13
C ARG A 115 19.42 8.39 -0.45
N GLU A 116 19.42 7.98 -1.71
CA GLU A 116 19.99 6.71 -2.16
C GLU A 116 21.44 6.87 -2.69
N GLY A 117 21.90 8.11 -2.88
CA GLY A 117 23.23 8.42 -3.38
C GLY A 117 23.43 8.07 -4.86
N VAL A 118 22.38 8.21 -5.67
CA VAL A 118 22.37 7.85 -7.10
C VAL A 118 22.09 9.06 -7.99
N ALA A 119 22.38 8.92 -9.30
CA ALA A 119 22.00 9.95 -10.26
C ALA A 119 20.46 10.05 -10.40
N PRO A 120 19.88 11.26 -10.59
CA PRO A 120 18.44 11.43 -10.78
C PRO A 120 17.82 10.59 -11.91
N ALA A 121 18.60 10.28 -12.95
CA ALA A 121 18.19 9.44 -14.07
C ALA A 121 18.04 7.96 -13.71
N ALA A 122 18.67 7.50 -12.63
CA ALA A 122 18.56 6.12 -12.15
C ALA A 122 17.28 5.89 -11.33
N VAL A 123 16.61 6.96 -10.87
CA VAL A 123 15.40 6.87 -10.04
C VAL A 123 14.21 6.36 -10.89
N PRO A 124 13.62 5.20 -10.55
CA PRO A 124 12.45 4.63 -11.21
C PRO A 124 11.22 5.53 -11.14
N THR A 125 10.24 5.25 -12.02
CA THR A 125 9.02 6.06 -12.14
C THR A 125 8.06 5.90 -10.98
N ASP A 126 7.93 4.70 -10.42
CA ASP A 126 7.10 4.41 -9.25
C ASP A 126 7.60 5.14 -7.99
N ALA A 127 8.92 5.39 -7.87
CA ALA A 127 9.51 6.16 -6.79
C ALA A 127 9.09 7.64 -6.75
N VAL A 128 8.60 8.19 -7.87
CA VAL A 128 8.27 9.62 -8.01
C VAL A 128 6.80 9.88 -8.34
N THR A 129 6.06 8.84 -8.74
CA THR A 129 4.64 8.91 -9.06
C THR A 129 3.81 8.40 -7.88
N ALA A 130 2.87 9.23 -7.43
CA ALA A 130 2.02 8.86 -6.31
C ALA A 130 1.05 7.74 -6.69
N SER A 131 0.71 6.88 -5.72
CA SER A 131 -0.28 5.81 -5.95
C SER A 131 -1.71 6.36 -5.97
N ALA A 132 -2.61 5.62 -6.61
CA ALA A 132 -4.02 6.01 -6.74
C ALA A 132 -4.81 5.85 -5.42
N SER A 133 -4.42 4.90 -4.56
CA SER A 133 -4.99 4.72 -3.23
C SER A 133 -4.38 5.65 -2.19
N GLY A 134 -3.13 6.08 -2.39
CA GLY A 134 -2.32 6.75 -1.37
C GLY A 134 -1.81 5.83 -0.26
N LEU A 135 -2.12 4.53 -0.31
CA LEU A 135 -1.85 3.51 0.71
C LEU A 135 -1.30 2.22 0.09
N ASP A 136 -0.54 2.37 -0.99
CA ASP A 136 -0.03 1.27 -1.82
C ASP A 136 1.19 0.63 -1.13
N PRO A 137 1.10 -0.64 -0.69
CA PRO A 137 2.24 -1.35 -0.07
C PRO A 137 3.31 -1.75 -1.09
N ASP A 138 2.95 -1.74 -2.38
CA ASP A 138 3.77 -2.30 -3.43
C ASP A 138 4.69 -1.25 -4.07
N ILE A 139 5.94 -1.67 -4.32
CA ILE A 139 6.89 -0.97 -5.18
C ILE A 139 7.39 -1.88 -6.30
N SER A 140 7.95 -1.29 -7.35
CA SER A 140 8.62 -2.08 -8.39
C SER A 140 9.90 -2.74 -7.83
N PRO A 141 10.30 -3.90 -8.37
CA PRO A 141 11.59 -4.51 -8.04
C PRO A 141 12.77 -3.58 -8.34
N ALA A 142 12.65 -2.70 -9.34
CA ALA A 142 13.67 -1.71 -9.66
C ALA A 142 13.85 -0.69 -8.54
N TYR A 143 12.75 -0.21 -7.95
CA TYR A 143 12.82 0.72 -6.82
C TYR A 143 13.31 0.03 -5.55
N ALA A 144 12.87 -1.20 -5.28
CA ALA A 144 13.42 -2.00 -4.18
C ALA A 144 14.94 -2.21 -4.33
N ALA A 145 15.41 -2.60 -5.52
CA ALA A 145 16.82 -2.79 -5.80
C ALA A 145 17.66 -1.51 -5.62
N LEU A 146 17.09 -0.35 -5.95
CA LEU A 146 17.74 0.95 -5.78
C LEU A 146 18.00 1.28 -4.29
N GLN A 147 17.05 0.93 -3.41
CA GLN A 147 17.15 1.18 -1.96
C GLN A 147 18.03 0.16 -1.21
N ALA A 148 18.23 -1.03 -1.78
CA ALA A 148 18.90 -2.15 -1.13
C ALA A 148 20.31 -1.81 -0.60
N ALA A 149 21.08 -1.00 -1.32
CA ALA A 149 22.44 -0.61 -0.92
C ALA A 149 22.45 0.24 0.36
N ARG A 150 21.50 1.17 0.52
CA ARG A 150 21.35 1.94 1.76
C ARG A 150 20.98 1.00 2.91
N VAL A 151 19.95 0.18 2.71
CA VAL A 151 19.41 -0.71 3.74
C VAL A 151 20.50 -1.68 4.24
N ALA A 152 21.26 -2.29 3.33
CA ALA A 152 22.39 -3.16 3.68
C ALA A 152 23.43 -2.42 4.54
N ARG A 153 23.81 -1.20 4.16
CA ARG A 153 24.79 -0.37 4.89
C ARG A 153 24.32 -0.02 6.30
N VAL A 154 23.05 0.35 6.47
CA VAL A 154 22.50 0.80 7.76
C VAL A 154 22.20 -0.38 8.69
N THR A 155 21.65 -1.46 8.15
CA THR A 155 21.28 -2.65 8.94
C THR A 155 22.50 -3.50 9.30
N GLY A 156 23.58 -3.43 8.51
CA GLY A 156 24.78 -4.25 8.64
C GLY A 156 24.68 -5.61 7.91
N LEU A 157 23.59 -5.84 7.18
CA LEU A 157 23.40 -7.06 6.40
C LEU A 157 24.29 -7.06 5.13
N PRO A 158 24.79 -8.22 4.69
CA PRO A 158 25.43 -8.36 3.39
C PRO A 158 24.48 -7.94 2.24
N ASP A 159 25.01 -7.18 1.27
CA ASP A 159 24.26 -6.72 0.09
C ASP A 159 23.57 -7.88 -0.66
N ALA A 160 24.25 -9.03 -0.80
CA ALA A 160 23.68 -10.23 -1.40
C ALA A 160 22.48 -10.79 -0.61
N GLN A 161 22.50 -10.68 0.72
CA GLN A 161 21.40 -11.14 1.57
C GLN A 161 20.18 -10.21 1.43
N VAL A 162 20.40 -8.88 1.41
CA VAL A 162 19.31 -7.92 1.20
C VAL A 162 18.65 -8.12 -0.16
N ARG A 163 19.43 -8.32 -1.23
CA ARG A 163 18.87 -8.62 -2.57
C ARG A 163 18.06 -9.93 -2.57
N ALA A 164 18.55 -10.97 -1.90
CA ALA A 164 17.79 -12.22 -1.78
C ALA A 164 16.48 -12.06 -0.97
N LEU A 165 16.42 -11.10 -0.04
CA LEU A 165 15.17 -10.75 0.65
C LEU A 165 14.21 -10.01 -0.29
N VAL A 166 14.71 -9.07 -1.09
CA VAL A 166 13.91 -8.39 -2.13
C VAL A 166 13.34 -9.40 -3.12
N ASP A 167 14.16 -10.32 -3.63
CA ASP A 167 13.72 -11.36 -4.57
C ASP A 167 12.65 -12.28 -3.96
N ARG A 168 12.73 -12.57 -2.66
CA ARG A 168 11.74 -13.40 -1.96
C ARG A 168 10.42 -12.67 -1.71
N ALA A 169 10.49 -11.38 -1.43
CA ALA A 169 9.33 -10.51 -1.27
C ALA A 169 8.77 -10.02 -2.62
N THR A 170 9.35 -10.45 -3.75
CA THR A 170 8.88 -10.09 -5.07
C THR A 170 7.78 -11.05 -5.51
N ASP A 171 6.58 -10.54 -5.65
CA ASP A 171 5.48 -11.26 -6.28
C ASP A 171 5.56 -11.17 -7.80
N GLY A 172 5.33 -12.32 -8.44
CA GLY A 172 5.28 -12.42 -9.89
C GLY A 172 3.96 -11.92 -10.47
N ARG A 173 3.89 -11.88 -11.80
CA ARG A 173 2.62 -11.58 -12.49
C ARG A 173 1.58 -12.62 -12.16
N THR A 174 0.37 -12.17 -11.80
CA THR A 174 -0.79 -13.04 -11.64
C THR A 174 -1.00 -13.84 -12.93
N ILE A 175 -1.07 -15.17 -12.80
CA ILE A 175 -1.19 -16.13 -13.91
C ILE A 175 -0.19 -15.92 -15.08
N GLY A 176 0.97 -15.30 -14.81
CA GLY A 176 2.08 -15.13 -15.76
C GLY A 176 2.00 -13.90 -16.69
N PHE A 177 0.86 -13.21 -16.78
CA PHE A 177 0.71 -12.04 -17.67
C PHE A 177 -0.15 -10.90 -17.11
N LEU A 178 -0.96 -11.13 -16.06
CA LEU A 178 -1.76 -10.08 -15.45
C LEU A 178 -0.97 -9.34 -14.38
N GLY A 179 -1.04 -8.02 -14.42
CA GLY A 179 -0.31 -7.15 -13.49
C GLY A 179 1.18 -7.08 -13.81
N GLU A 180 1.94 -6.52 -12.88
CA GLU A 180 3.39 -6.31 -12.95
C GLU A 180 4.03 -6.98 -11.74
N PRO A 181 5.32 -7.35 -11.81
CA PRO A 181 6.04 -7.79 -10.62
C PRO A 181 6.11 -6.66 -9.59
N THR A 182 5.77 -6.96 -8.35
CA THR A 182 5.75 -5.99 -7.23
C THR A 182 6.50 -6.54 -6.03
N VAL A 183 6.87 -5.65 -5.12
CA VAL A 183 7.52 -5.98 -3.86
C VAL A 183 6.72 -5.34 -2.74
N ASP A 184 6.18 -6.15 -1.83
CA ASP A 184 5.50 -5.68 -0.62
C ASP A 184 6.55 -5.10 0.35
N VAL A 185 6.48 -3.79 0.57
CA VAL A 185 7.44 -3.06 1.42
C VAL A 185 7.29 -3.43 2.90
N THR A 186 6.08 -3.72 3.36
CA THR A 186 5.81 -4.07 4.75
C THR A 186 6.40 -5.45 5.06
N GLU A 187 6.13 -6.45 4.24
CA GLU A 187 6.69 -7.80 4.39
C GLU A 187 8.22 -7.77 4.27
N LEU A 188 8.76 -7.03 3.29
CA LEU A 188 10.19 -6.88 3.11
C LEU A 188 10.88 -6.26 4.34
N ASN A 189 10.31 -5.19 4.90
CA ASN A 189 10.87 -4.53 6.08
C ASN A 189 10.82 -5.43 7.33
N LEU A 190 9.76 -6.24 7.49
CA LEU A 190 9.68 -7.24 8.57
C LEU A 190 10.77 -8.30 8.40
N ALA A 191 10.93 -8.83 7.20
CA ALA A 191 11.95 -9.84 6.90
C ALA A 191 13.39 -9.31 7.12
N VAL A 192 13.64 -8.05 6.77
CA VAL A 192 14.93 -7.37 6.99
C VAL A 192 15.21 -7.18 8.47
N GLN A 193 14.22 -6.74 9.26
CA GLN A 193 14.36 -6.59 10.71
C GLN A 193 14.68 -7.93 11.38
N GLN A 194 13.91 -8.98 11.06
CA GLN A 194 14.17 -10.33 11.54
C GLN A 194 15.58 -10.82 11.19
N ALA A 195 16.03 -10.60 9.94
CA ALA A 195 17.37 -10.97 9.50
C ALA A 195 18.49 -10.18 10.20
N ALA A 196 18.22 -8.90 10.52
CA ALA A 196 19.14 -8.04 11.24
C ALA A 196 19.14 -8.25 12.76
N GLY A 197 18.25 -9.11 13.29
CA GLY A 197 18.11 -9.38 14.72
C GLY A 197 17.57 -8.18 15.51
N ARG A 198 16.72 -7.37 14.88
CA ARG A 198 16.04 -6.21 15.48
C ARG A 198 14.54 -6.48 15.54
#